data_AF-A0A497S875-F1
#
_entry.id   AF-A0A497S875-F1
#
_cell.length_a   1.000
_cell.length_b   1.000
_cell.length_c   1.000
_cell.angle_alpha   90.00
_cell.angle_beta   90.00
_cell.angle_gamma   90.00
#
_symmetry.space_group_name_H-M   'P 1'
#
loop_
_entity.id
_entity.type
_entity.pdbx_description
1 polymer ?
#
loop_
_entity_poly.entity_id
_entity_poly.type
_entity_poly.pdbx_seq_one_letter_code
_entity_poly.pdbx_strand_id
1 'polypeptide(L)'
;MFTKKEKEQLRKIYKKSLKVIDSVYLRNGGILASPPTARYHYVYSRDIALILRVMNKIKDYKRVKKSLNFLINVQRETGEWAQRYDREGNIASYRPPQVDCNGLVLYMFRIYYESTGDKRFIEKAWKSINLGMEFIKEHYLPEERLLFSLNSIHEWPPIEAGFDVWVNITCYSGIRGSYKIASILKEKDKAEEWRDLARDLWIGISRKLIDENRFIKLANHKKI
;
A
#
# COMPACT_ATOMS: atom_id res chain seq x y z
N MET A 1 30.75 -11.08 -3.20
CA MET A 1 30.93 -10.04 -2.15
C MET A 1 31.44 -8.78 -2.84
N PHE A 2 30.89 -7.58 -2.56
CA PHE A 2 31.28 -6.36 -3.28
C PHE A 2 32.73 -5.92 -2.99
N THR A 3 33.43 -5.45 -4.02
CA THR A 3 34.75 -4.81 -3.97
C THR A 3 34.70 -3.46 -3.23
N LYS A 4 35.87 -2.90 -2.88
CA LYS A 4 35.98 -1.57 -2.25
C LYS A 4 35.37 -0.46 -3.12
N LYS A 5 35.64 -0.49 -4.43
CA LYS A 5 35.13 0.48 -5.41
C LYS A 5 33.61 0.40 -5.53
N GLU A 6 33.04 -0.79 -5.63
CA GLU A 6 31.59 -1.00 -5.68
C GLU A 6 30.91 -0.52 -4.39
N LYS A 7 31.49 -0.82 -3.22
CA LYS A 7 30.97 -0.32 -1.94
C LYS A 7 30.94 1.21 -1.88
N GLU A 8 31.92 1.89 -2.45
CA GLU A 8 31.94 3.35 -2.51
C GLU A 8 30.87 3.90 -3.47
N GLN A 9 30.69 3.27 -4.64
CA GLN A 9 29.64 3.63 -5.58
C GLN A 9 28.24 3.44 -4.98
N LEU A 10 28.00 2.30 -4.31
CA LEU A 10 26.74 2.03 -3.61
C LEU A 10 26.46 3.06 -2.51
N ARG A 11 27.48 3.50 -1.77
CA ARG A 11 27.34 4.59 -0.78
C ARG A 11 26.98 5.92 -1.42
N LYS A 12 27.56 6.25 -2.59
CA LYS A 12 27.21 7.46 -3.35
C LYS A 12 25.76 7.42 -3.82
N ILE A 13 25.32 6.29 -4.37
CA ILE A 13 23.92 6.07 -4.79
C ILE A 13 22.98 6.21 -3.58
N TYR A 14 23.27 5.51 -2.49
CA TYR A 14 22.47 5.59 -1.26
C TYR A 14 22.30 7.03 -0.75
N LYS A 15 23.40 7.79 -0.63
CA LYS A 15 23.35 9.20 -0.22
C LYS A 15 22.53 10.06 -1.19
N LYS A 16 22.67 9.82 -2.50
CA LYS A 16 21.88 10.54 -3.52
C LYS A 16 20.39 10.21 -3.41
N SER A 17 20.04 8.94 -3.23
CA SER A 17 18.65 8.51 -3.04
C SER A 17 17.99 9.15 -1.83
N LEU A 18 18.69 9.29 -0.70
CA LEU A 18 18.17 10.00 0.47
C LEU A 18 17.91 11.47 0.17
N LYS A 19 18.85 12.16 -0.49
CA LYS A 19 18.64 13.57 -0.90
C LYS A 19 17.44 13.74 -1.81
N VAL A 20 17.18 12.78 -2.71
CA VAL A 20 16.00 12.79 -3.57
C VAL A 20 14.72 12.68 -2.73
N ILE A 21 14.65 11.71 -1.81
CA ILE A 21 13.50 11.56 -0.89
C ILE A 21 13.28 12.86 -0.11
N ASP A 22 14.34 13.47 0.42
CA ASP A 22 14.26 14.73 1.15
C ASP A 22 13.70 15.88 0.27
N SER A 23 14.08 15.93 -1.00
CA SER A 23 13.64 16.98 -1.94
C SER A 23 12.16 16.88 -2.33
N VAL A 24 11.55 15.70 -2.21
CA VAL A 24 10.14 15.45 -2.56
C VAL A 24 9.23 15.28 -1.34
N TYR A 25 9.78 15.36 -0.13
CA TYR A 25 9.04 15.25 1.12
C TYR A 25 8.36 16.58 1.47
N LEU A 26 7.03 16.58 1.55
CA LEU A 26 6.23 17.78 1.79
C LEU A 26 6.09 18.11 3.28
N ARG A 27 5.78 19.38 3.57
CA ARG A 27 5.59 19.86 4.95
C ARG A 27 4.41 19.20 5.66
N ASN A 28 3.36 18.77 4.94
CA ASN A 28 2.21 18.07 5.51
C ASN A 28 2.45 16.55 5.71
N GLY A 29 3.58 16.00 5.22
CA GLY A 29 3.89 14.57 5.29
C GLY A 29 3.62 13.80 4.00
N GLY A 30 3.03 14.42 2.97
CA GLY A 30 2.98 13.84 1.64
C GLY A 30 4.38 13.67 1.04
N ILE A 31 4.52 12.75 0.08
CA ILE A 31 5.77 12.52 -0.65
C ILE A 31 5.42 12.49 -2.14
N LEU A 32 5.99 13.42 -2.92
CA LEU A 32 5.74 13.45 -4.36
C LEU A 32 6.43 12.27 -5.06
N ALA A 33 5.75 11.68 -6.04
CA ALA A 33 6.33 10.62 -6.89
C ALA A 33 7.50 11.14 -7.73
N SER A 34 7.48 12.42 -8.11
CA SER A 34 8.61 13.11 -8.76
C SER A 34 8.79 14.54 -8.25
N PRO A 35 9.97 15.16 -8.46
CA PRO A 35 10.16 16.58 -8.19
C PRO A 35 9.11 17.47 -8.86
N PRO A 36 8.80 18.66 -8.32
CA PRO A 36 7.79 19.58 -8.87
C PRO A 36 8.00 19.99 -10.32
N THR A 37 9.24 19.94 -10.80
CA THR A 37 9.61 20.26 -12.18
C THR A 37 9.33 19.14 -13.18
N ALA A 38 8.93 17.95 -12.71
CA ALA A 38 8.63 16.78 -13.53
C ALA A 38 7.12 16.54 -13.66
N ARG A 39 6.73 15.71 -14.63
CA ARG A 39 5.32 15.45 -14.99
C ARG A 39 4.47 14.76 -13.92
N TYR A 40 5.09 14.15 -12.90
CA TYR A 40 4.43 13.32 -11.89
C TYR A 40 4.52 13.92 -10.47
N HIS A 41 4.37 15.25 -10.35
CA HIS A 41 4.48 15.99 -9.09
C HIS A 41 3.25 15.81 -8.15
N TYR A 42 2.72 14.59 -8.05
CA TYR A 42 1.58 14.23 -7.20
C TYR A 42 1.99 13.24 -6.12
N VAL A 43 1.21 13.16 -5.05
CA VAL A 43 1.38 12.13 -4.02
C VAL A 43 0.56 10.91 -4.42
N TYR A 44 1.21 9.83 -4.82
CA TYR A 44 0.56 8.54 -5.06
C TYR A 44 0.62 7.68 -3.80
N SER A 45 -0.52 7.11 -3.38
CA SER A 45 -0.62 6.29 -2.16
C SER A 45 0.28 5.05 -2.21
N ARG A 46 0.44 4.46 -3.40
CA ARG A 46 1.40 3.38 -3.65
C ARG A 46 2.85 3.82 -3.41
N ASP A 47 3.27 4.90 -4.06
CA ASP A 47 4.64 5.40 -4.02
C ASP A 47 5.06 5.80 -2.61
N ILE A 48 4.20 6.54 -1.91
CA ILE A 48 4.44 6.91 -0.52
C ILE A 48 4.63 5.65 0.35
N ALA A 49 3.76 4.64 0.24
CA ALA A 49 3.90 3.40 1.02
C ALA A 49 5.24 2.67 0.75
N LEU A 50 5.68 2.60 -0.51
CA LEU A 50 6.97 2.00 -0.87
C LEU A 50 8.16 2.79 -0.32
N ILE A 51 8.12 4.12 -0.37
CA ILE A 51 9.14 5.00 0.21
C ILE A 51 9.15 4.87 1.73
N LEU A 52 7.99 4.82 2.37
CA LEU A 52 7.88 4.65 3.82
C LEU A 52 8.47 3.33 4.30
N ARG A 53 8.39 2.25 3.51
CA ARG A 53 9.07 1.00 3.84
C ARG A 53 10.58 1.18 3.96
N VAL A 54 11.19 1.97 3.06
CA VAL A 54 12.62 2.30 3.10
C VAL A 54 12.93 3.20 4.28
N MET A 55 12.16 4.27 4.47
CA MET A 55 12.33 5.22 5.59
C MET A 55 12.23 4.52 6.95
N ASN A 56 11.27 3.60 7.09
CA ASN A 56 11.11 2.79 8.28
C ASN A 56 12.32 1.86 8.52
N LYS A 57 12.87 1.25 7.45
CA LYS A 57 14.07 0.40 7.54
C LYS A 57 15.32 1.18 7.98
N ILE A 58 15.44 2.45 7.59
CA ILE A 58 16.52 3.34 8.04
C ILE A 58 16.20 4.06 9.36
N LYS A 59 15.11 3.66 10.04
CA LYS A 59 14.68 4.15 11.36
C LYS A 59 14.23 5.61 11.40
N ASP A 60 13.80 6.16 10.27
CA ASP A 60 13.21 7.50 10.20
C ASP A 60 11.73 7.49 10.62
N TYR A 61 11.47 6.98 11.82
CA TYR A 61 10.11 6.74 12.32
C TYR A 61 9.31 8.03 12.45
N LYS A 62 9.97 9.17 12.73
CA LYS A 62 9.34 10.47 12.84
C LYS A 62 8.66 10.88 11.53
N ARG A 63 9.38 10.77 10.40
CA ARG A 63 8.80 11.10 9.09
C ARG A 63 7.81 10.03 8.63
N VAL A 64 8.07 8.75 8.91
CA VAL A 64 7.09 7.69 8.63
C VAL A 64 5.75 7.93 9.32
N LYS A 65 5.76 8.22 10.64
CA LYS A 65 4.55 8.56 11.39
C LYS A 65 3.83 9.79 10.80
N LYS A 66 4.59 10.80 10.39
CA LYS A 66 4.02 12.02 9.79
C LYS A 66 3.34 11.73 8.46
N SER A 67 3.94 10.92 7.59
CA SER A 67 3.33 10.49 6.34
C SER A 67 2.13 9.55 6.53
N LEU A 68 2.15 8.67 7.53
CA LEU A 68 0.96 7.89 7.87
C LEU A 68 -0.17 8.78 8.40
N ASN A 69 0.12 9.85 9.17
CA ASN A 69 -0.91 10.84 9.53
C ASN A 69 -1.44 11.59 8.31
N PHE A 70 -0.59 11.94 7.33
CA PHE A 70 -1.05 12.49 6.06
C PHE A 70 -2.06 11.54 5.40
N LEU A 71 -1.73 10.24 5.28
CA LEU A 71 -2.61 9.22 4.71
C LEU A 71 -3.93 9.04 5.48
N ILE A 72 -3.92 9.14 6.82
CA ILE A 72 -5.15 9.15 7.62
C ILE A 72 -6.03 10.35 7.24
N ASN A 73 -5.42 11.53 7.09
CA ASN A 73 -6.16 12.77 6.86
C ASN A 73 -6.75 12.88 5.45
N VAL A 74 -6.13 12.24 4.44
CA VAL A 74 -6.58 12.28 3.03
C VAL A 74 -7.42 11.06 2.62
N GLN A 75 -7.64 10.11 3.52
CA GLN A 75 -8.50 8.95 3.25
C GLN A 75 -9.93 9.42 3.00
N ARG A 76 -10.58 8.84 1.98
CA ARG A 76 -11.99 9.12 1.69
C ARG A 76 -12.89 8.52 2.77
N GLU A 77 -14.09 9.07 2.91
CA GLU A 77 -15.12 8.53 3.82
C GLU A 77 -15.50 7.09 3.47
N THR A 78 -15.39 6.70 2.19
CA THR A 78 -15.56 5.33 1.69
C THR A 78 -14.42 4.39 2.09
N GLY A 79 -13.37 4.89 2.73
CA GLY A 79 -12.19 4.12 3.12
C GLY A 79 -11.11 3.98 2.05
N GLU A 80 -11.35 4.47 0.84
CA GLU A 80 -10.37 4.50 -0.23
C GLU A 80 -9.19 5.44 0.11
N TRP A 81 -7.96 4.97 -0.12
CA TRP A 81 -6.83 5.86 -0.41
C TRP A 81 -6.72 6.03 -1.92
N ALA A 82 -7.01 7.23 -2.41
CA ALA A 82 -7.10 7.50 -3.84
C ALA A 82 -5.77 7.21 -4.57
N GLN A 83 -5.86 7.01 -5.89
CA GLN A 83 -4.69 6.81 -6.76
C GLN A 83 -3.63 7.89 -6.50
N ARG A 84 -4.06 9.16 -6.47
CA ARG A 84 -3.17 10.30 -6.24
C ARG A 84 -3.87 11.52 -5.64
N TYR A 85 -3.05 12.32 -4.96
CA TYR A 85 -3.39 13.60 -4.36
C TYR A 85 -2.48 14.71 -4.88
N ASP A 86 -2.94 15.95 -4.86
CA ASP A 86 -2.09 17.13 -5.06
C ASP A 86 -1.17 17.37 -3.84
N ARG A 87 -0.45 18.50 -3.83
CA ARG A 87 0.54 18.80 -2.79
C ARG A 87 -0.11 19.13 -1.46
N GLU A 88 -1.33 19.64 -1.51
CA GLU A 88 -2.16 20.07 -0.41
C GLU A 88 -2.89 18.87 0.23
N GLY A 89 -3.09 17.80 -0.53
CA GLY A 89 -3.76 16.56 -0.11
C GLY A 89 -5.17 16.41 -0.69
N ASN A 90 -5.57 17.24 -1.65
CA ASN A 90 -6.85 17.09 -2.35
C ASN A 90 -6.73 15.96 -3.38
N ILE A 91 -7.86 15.27 -3.62
CA ILE A 91 -7.91 14.20 -4.61
C ILE A 91 -7.62 14.79 -5.99
N ALA A 92 -6.62 14.22 -6.66
CA ALA A 92 -6.26 14.58 -8.03
C ALA A 92 -6.39 13.39 -9.00
N SER A 93 -7.00 12.29 -8.53
CA SER A 93 -7.27 11.10 -9.33
C SER A 93 -8.26 11.40 -10.45
N TYR A 94 -8.03 10.78 -11.61
CA TYR A 94 -8.92 10.85 -12.78
C TYR A 94 -9.31 9.46 -13.31
N ARG A 95 -8.81 8.40 -12.64
CA ARG A 95 -9.08 6.99 -12.99
C ARG A 95 -9.89 6.31 -11.88
N PRO A 96 -10.49 5.14 -12.16
CA PRO A 96 -11.07 4.29 -11.13
C PRO A 96 -10.07 3.97 -10.01
N PRO A 97 -10.58 3.64 -8.80
CA PRO A 97 -9.74 3.31 -7.65
C PRO A 97 -8.70 2.23 -7.95
N GLN A 98 -7.51 2.40 -7.40
CA GLN A 98 -6.43 1.40 -7.44
C GLN A 98 -6.34 0.75 -6.06
N VAL A 99 -6.89 -0.46 -5.94
CA VAL A 99 -7.11 -1.13 -4.63
C VAL A 99 -5.79 -1.51 -3.94
N ASP A 100 -4.69 -1.64 -4.71
CA ASP A 100 -3.36 -1.89 -4.13
C ASP A 100 -2.88 -0.76 -3.21
N CYS A 101 -3.37 0.48 -3.42
CA CYS A 101 -3.14 1.59 -2.50
C CYS A 101 -3.58 1.24 -1.08
N ASN A 102 -4.79 0.70 -0.91
CA ASN A 102 -5.30 0.27 0.39
C ASN A 102 -4.46 -0.84 1.00
N GLY A 103 -4.13 -1.86 0.22
CA GLY A 103 -3.29 -2.97 0.67
C GLY A 103 -1.92 -2.51 1.19
N LEU A 104 -1.25 -1.63 0.45
CA LEU A 104 0.07 -1.10 0.80
C LEU A 104 0.05 -0.17 2.02
N VAL A 105 -0.95 0.70 2.14
CA VAL A 105 -1.08 1.61 3.29
C VAL A 105 -1.36 0.83 4.59
N LEU A 106 -2.29 -0.13 4.55
CA LEU A 106 -2.58 -1.02 5.68
C LEU A 106 -1.35 -1.83 6.11
N TYR A 107 -0.61 -2.36 5.13
CA TYR A 107 0.66 -3.03 5.38
C TYR A 107 1.64 -2.09 6.11
N MET A 108 1.73 -0.82 5.71
CA MET A 108 2.64 0.15 6.33
C MET A 108 2.27 0.50 7.78
N PHE A 109 0.98 0.54 8.15
CA PHE A 109 0.60 0.68 9.56
C PHE A 109 1.16 -0.44 10.43
N ARG A 110 1.08 -1.69 9.95
CA ARG A 110 1.66 -2.83 10.66
C ARG A 110 3.18 -2.69 10.78
N ILE A 111 3.86 -2.42 9.68
CA ILE A 111 5.33 -2.34 9.67
C ILE A 111 5.84 -1.23 10.59
N TYR A 112 5.16 -0.08 10.60
CA TYR A 112 5.46 1.00 11.54
C TYR A 112 5.29 0.55 12.99
N TYR A 113 4.18 -0.11 13.32
CA TYR A 113 3.95 -0.63 14.67
C TYR A 113 5.00 -1.67 15.08
N GLU A 114 5.27 -2.68 14.25
CA GLU A 114 6.27 -3.72 14.52
C GLU A 114 7.67 -3.13 14.75
N SER A 115 7.97 -1.97 14.17
CA SER A 115 9.27 -1.31 14.29
C SER A 115 9.38 -0.36 15.48
N THR A 116 8.26 0.12 16.03
CA THR A 116 8.25 1.22 17.02
C THR A 116 7.53 0.87 18.31
N GLY A 117 6.61 -0.10 18.30
CA GLY A 117 5.72 -0.39 19.42
C GLY A 117 4.73 0.74 19.74
N ASP A 118 4.56 1.73 18.86
CA ASP A 118 3.75 2.95 19.10
C ASP A 118 2.24 2.64 19.06
N LYS A 119 1.76 2.01 20.13
CA LYS A 119 0.36 1.58 20.27
C LYS A 119 -0.61 2.76 20.22
N ARG A 120 -0.26 3.90 20.83
CA ARG A 120 -1.09 5.11 20.84
C ARG A 120 -1.37 5.61 19.42
N PHE A 121 -0.37 5.56 18.54
CA PHE A 121 -0.58 5.93 17.14
C PHE A 121 -1.51 4.95 16.41
N ILE A 122 -1.37 3.65 16.68
CA ILE A 122 -2.23 2.64 16.07
C ILE A 122 -3.67 2.72 16.58
N GLU A 123 -3.89 3.00 17.86
CA GLU A 123 -5.21 3.29 18.43
C GLU A 123 -5.84 4.51 17.73
N LYS A 124 -5.07 5.58 17.50
CA LYS A 124 -5.52 6.74 16.71
C LYS A 124 -5.86 6.35 15.25
N ALA A 125 -5.07 5.48 14.64
CA ALA A 125 -5.24 5.06 13.26
C ALA A 125 -6.37 4.04 13.05
N TRP A 126 -6.95 3.48 14.13
CA TRP A 126 -7.87 2.35 14.07
C TRP A 126 -9.06 2.59 13.14
N LYS A 127 -9.72 3.75 13.25
CA LYS A 127 -10.85 4.11 12.37
C LYS A 127 -10.44 4.06 10.89
N SER A 128 -9.26 4.59 10.55
CA SER A 128 -8.74 4.63 9.18
C SER A 128 -8.38 3.23 8.66
N ILE A 129 -7.79 2.39 9.52
CA ILE A 129 -7.49 0.98 9.23
C ILE A 129 -8.78 0.19 8.96
N ASN A 130 -9.80 0.39 9.79
CA ASN A 130 -11.10 -0.26 9.64
C ASN A 130 -11.77 0.13 8.31
N LEU A 131 -11.88 1.43 8.01
CA LEU A 131 -12.40 1.92 6.74
C LEU A 131 -11.63 1.36 5.53
N GLY A 132 -10.29 1.32 5.63
CA GLY A 132 -9.45 0.76 4.58
C GLY A 132 -9.70 -0.73 4.32
N MET A 133 -10.05 -1.49 5.38
CA MET A 133 -10.43 -2.89 5.30
C MET A 133 -11.83 -3.09 4.72
N GLU A 134 -12.80 -2.24 5.07
CA GLU A 134 -14.13 -2.28 4.46
C GLU A 134 -14.06 -2.01 2.96
N PHE A 135 -13.28 -1.01 2.52
CA PHE A 135 -13.04 -0.75 1.10
C PHE A 135 -12.43 -1.94 0.34
N ILE A 136 -11.46 -2.66 0.95
CA ILE A 136 -10.91 -3.88 0.32
C ILE A 136 -11.99 -4.95 0.18
N LYS A 137 -12.86 -5.11 1.18
CA LYS A 137 -13.93 -6.12 1.17
C LYS A 137 -14.98 -5.86 0.08
N GLU A 138 -15.24 -4.60 -0.25
CA GLU A 138 -16.12 -4.24 -1.39
C GLU A 138 -15.62 -4.79 -2.73
N HIS A 139 -14.32 -5.06 -2.85
CA HIS A 139 -13.70 -5.58 -4.07
C HIS A 139 -13.53 -7.11 -4.04
N TYR A 140 -13.90 -7.78 -2.94
CA TYR A 140 -13.76 -9.23 -2.80
C TYR A 140 -14.95 -9.97 -3.42
N LEU A 141 -14.63 -10.93 -4.29
CA LEU A 141 -15.60 -11.83 -4.91
C LEU A 141 -15.48 -13.23 -4.28
N PRO A 142 -16.43 -13.65 -3.41
CA PRO A 142 -16.34 -14.92 -2.67
C PRO A 142 -16.24 -16.17 -3.56
N GLU A 143 -16.95 -16.17 -4.70
CA GLU A 143 -16.92 -17.24 -5.70
C GLU A 143 -15.54 -17.36 -6.36
N GLU A 144 -14.83 -16.24 -6.48
CA GLU A 144 -13.48 -16.23 -7.01
C GLU A 144 -12.41 -16.43 -5.94
N ARG A 145 -12.72 -16.07 -4.69
CA ARG A 145 -11.79 -15.90 -3.56
C ARG A 145 -10.66 -14.93 -3.89
N LEU A 146 -10.96 -13.93 -4.70
CA LEU A 146 -10.02 -12.94 -5.20
C LEU A 146 -10.65 -11.55 -5.15
N LEU A 147 -9.78 -10.55 -5.19
CA LEU A 147 -10.17 -9.16 -5.34
C LEU A 147 -10.24 -8.83 -6.83
N PHE A 148 -11.40 -8.35 -7.28
CA PHE A 148 -11.55 -7.78 -8.60
C PHE A 148 -11.16 -6.31 -8.57
N SER A 149 -10.30 -5.90 -9.50
CA SER A 149 -9.91 -4.51 -9.63
C SER A 149 -10.36 -3.96 -10.97
N LEU A 150 -10.78 -2.69 -10.98
CA LEU A 150 -11.10 -1.96 -12.22
C LEU A 150 -9.89 -1.25 -12.81
N ASN A 151 -8.81 -1.12 -12.04
CA ASN A 151 -7.60 -0.42 -12.42
C ASN A 151 -6.42 -0.94 -11.59
N SER A 152 -5.24 -1.05 -12.20
CA SER A 152 -4.03 -1.54 -11.55
C SER A 152 -2.83 -0.64 -11.85
N ILE A 153 -1.69 -0.96 -11.24
CA ILE A 153 -0.41 -0.25 -11.48
C ILE A 153 -0.01 -0.18 -12.97
N HIS A 154 -0.57 -1.05 -13.80
CA HIS A 154 -0.20 -1.14 -15.21
C HIS A 154 -0.73 0.03 -16.04
N GLU A 155 -1.82 0.66 -15.60
CA GLU A 155 -2.45 1.82 -16.27
C GLU A 155 -2.69 1.61 -17.79
N TRP A 156 -2.80 0.35 -18.20
CA TRP A 156 -3.01 -0.09 -19.58
C TRP A 156 -4.38 -0.79 -19.67
N PRO A 157 -5.39 -0.17 -20.31
CA PRO A 157 -6.77 -0.65 -20.32
C PRO A 157 -6.97 -2.13 -20.63
N PRO A 158 -6.21 -2.73 -21.57
CA PRO A 158 -6.35 -4.16 -21.87
C PRO A 158 -5.94 -5.11 -20.73
N ILE A 159 -5.26 -4.68 -19.66
CA ILE A 159 -4.85 -5.60 -18.59
C ILE A 159 -4.97 -5.00 -17.18
N GLU A 160 -5.57 -3.82 -17.03
CA GLU A 160 -5.67 -3.15 -15.74
C GLU A 160 -6.89 -3.58 -14.92
N ALA A 161 -7.89 -4.19 -15.57
CA ALA A 161 -9.11 -4.69 -14.93
C ALA A 161 -9.12 -6.23 -14.85
N GLY A 162 -9.50 -6.76 -13.69
CA GLY A 162 -9.60 -8.20 -13.42
C GLY A 162 -8.94 -8.63 -12.11
N PHE A 163 -8.57 -9.92 -12.03
CA PHE A 163 -7.87 -10.49 -10.87
C PHE A 163 -6.37 -10.30 -11.00
N ASP A 164 -5.93 -9.07 -10.82
CA ASP A 164 -4.53 -8.68 -10.94
C ASP A 164 -3.72 -9.20 -9.73
N VAL A 165 -2.60 -9.86 -10.00
CA VAL A 165 -1.78 -10.48 -8.95
C VAL A 165 -1.14 -9.46 -8.02
N TRP A 166 -0.78 -8.28 -8.52
CA TRP A 166 -0.21 -7.23 -7.70
C TRP A 166 -1.25 -6.70 -6.70
N VAL A 167 -2.48 -6.42 -7.16
CA VAL A 167 -3.58 -6.01 -6.30
C VAL A 167 -3.87 -7.08 -5.23
N ASN A 168 -4.02 -8.33 -5.64
CA ASN A 168 -4.35 -9.42 -4.73
C ASN A 168 -3.25 -9.67 -3.68
N ILE A 169 -1.97 -9.64 -4.06
CA ILE A 169 -0.84 -9.85 -3.12
C ILE A 169 -0.64 -8.66 -2.16
N THR A 170 -0.75 -7.43 -2.66
CA THR A 170 -0.61 -6.23 -1.83
C THR A 170 -1.75 -6.14 -0.81
N CYS A 171 -2.98 -6.42 -1.24
CA CYS A 171 -4.13 -6.45 -0.34
C CYS A 171 -4.06 -7.62 0.64
N TYR A 172 -3.65 -8.82 0.21
CA TYR A 172 -3.35 -9.92 1.14
C TYR A 172 -2.37 -9.47 2.23
N SER A 173 -1.28 -8.79 1.85
CA SER A 173 -0.30 -8.25 2.80
C SER A 173 -0.90 -7.20 3.75
N GLY A 174 -1.77 -6.34 3.24
CA GLY A 174 -2.51 -5.33 3.99
C GLY A 174 -3.49 -5.94 4.99
N ILE A 175 -4.34 -6.87 4.55
CA ILE A 175 -5.31 -7.61 5.39
C ILE A 175 -4.57 -8.35 6.51
N ARG A 176 -3.45 -9.00 6.17
CA ARG A 176 -2.57 -9.62 7.18
C ARG A 176 -1.99 -8.62 8.17
N GLY A 177 -1.73 -7.41 7.69
CA GLY A 177 -1.38 -6.25 8.50
C GLY A 177 -2.45 -5.91 9.52
N SER A 178 -3.65 -5.69 9.00
CA SER A 178 -4.81 -5.24 9.74
C SER A 178 -5.25 -6.24 10.80
N TYR A 179 -5.34 -7.55 10.51
CA TYR A 179 -5.79 -8.51 11.53
C TYR A 179 -4.81 -8.63 12.71
N LYS A 180 -3.50 -8.48 12.45
CA LYS A 180 -2.49 -8.44 13.51
C LYS A 180 -2.68 -7.21 14.40
N ILE A 181 -2.91 -6.04 13.78
CA ILE A 181 -3.23 -4.82 14.51
C ILE A 181 -4.51 -4.99 15.33
N ALA A 182 -5.59 -5.51 14.74
CA ALA A 182 -6.84 -5.78 15.45
C ALA A 182 -6.60 -6.67 16.68
N SER A 183 -5.80 -7.73 16.54
CA SER A 183 -5.41 -8.61 17.66
C SER A 183 -4.68 -7.85 18.77
N ILE A 184 -3.75 -6.95 18.43
CA ILE A 184 -3.01 -6.10 19.38
C ILE A 184 -3.96 -5.14 20.12
N LEU A 185 -4.95 -4.61 19.42
CA LEU A 185 -5.98 -3.73 19.98
C LEU A 185 -7.09 -4.48 20.73
N LYS A 186 -7.06 -5.82 20.73
CA LYS A 186 -8.08 -6.70 21.32
C LYS A 186 -9.45 -6.62 20.62
N GLU A 187 -9.45 -6.22 19.35
CA GLU A 187 -10.61 -6.17 18.47
C GLU A 187 -10.85 -7.57 17.89
N LYS A 188 -11.30 -8.50 18.74
CA LYS A 188 -11.31 -9.95 18.46
C LYS A 188 -12.11 -10.32 17.21
N ASP A 189 -13.33 -9.80 17.08
CA ASP A 189 -14.22 -10.15 15.96
C ASP A 189 -13.62 -9.70 14.62
N LYS A 190 -13.07 -8.47 14.58
CA LYS A 190 -12.37 -7.96 13.40
C LYS A 190 -11.09 -8.73 13.10
N ALA A 191 -10.34 -9.12 14.14
CA ALA A 191 -9.14 -9.93 13.96
C ALA A 191 -9.45 -11.30 13.34
N GLU A 192 -10.54 -11.95 13.77
CA GLU A 192 -10.98 -13.21 13.21
C GLU A 192 -11.50 -13.06 11.78
N GLU A 193 -12.41 -12.12 11.54
CA GLU A 193 -12.96 -11.79 10.22
C GLU A 193 -11.85 -11.57 9.18
N TRP A 194 -10.88 -10.72 9.52
CA TRP A 194 -9.80 -10.36 8.61
C TRP A 194 -8.75 -11.47 8.46
N ARG A 195 -8.54 -12.30 9.48
CA ARG A 195 -7.69 -13.50 9.36
C ARG A 195 -8.30 -14.49 8.38
N ASP A 196 -9.60 -14.71 8.46
CA ASP A 196 -10.32 -15.65 7.61
C ASP A 196 -10.38 -15.14 6.16
N LEU A 197 -10.61 -13.83 5.95
CA LEU A 197 -10.48 -13.21 4.63
C LEU A 197 -9.07 -13.37 4.04
N ALA A 198 -8.01 -13.17 4.82
CA ALA A 198 -6.63 -13.37 4.35
C ALA A 198 -6.37 -14.83 3.94
N ARG A 199 -6.92 -15.79 4.69
CA ARG A 199 -6.82 -17.22 4.37
C ARG A 199 -7.52 -17.50 3.04
N ASP A 200 -8.75 -17.04 2.88
CA ASP A 200 -9.54 -17.31 1.68
C ASP A 200 -8.91 -16.67 0.45
N LEU A 201 -8.45 -15.42 0.56
CA LEU A 201 -7.72 -14.72 -0.49
C LEU A 201 -6.44 -15.47 -0.90
N TRP A 202 -5.68 -16.02 0.05
CA TRP A 202 -4.51 -16.84 -0.26
C TRP A 202 -4.88 -18.13 -1.00
N ILE A 203 -6.01 -18.76 -0.66
CA ILE A 203 -6.51 -19.93 -1.39
C ILE A 203 -6.84 -19.54 -2.84
N GLY A 204 -7.48 -18.40 -3.08
CA GLY A 204 -7.74 -17.89 -4.43
C GLY A 204 -6.44 -17.63 -5.20
N ILE A 205 -5.51 -16.88 -4.61
CA ILE A 205 -4.20 -16.56 -5.21
C ILE A 205 -3.46 -17.84 -5.60
N SER A 206 -3.32 -18.78 -4.66
CA SER A 206 -2.55 -20.01 -4.89
C SER A 206 -3.14 -20.94 -5.93
N ARG A 207 -4.47 -20.94 -6.11
CA ARG A 207 -5.16 -21.81 -7.07
C ARG A 207 -5.31 -21.19 -8.46
N LYS A 208 -5.43 -19.86 -8.54
CA LYS A 208 -5.85 -19.18 -9.76
C LYS A 208 -4.82 -18.21 -10.32
N LEU A 209 -3.90 -17.72 -9.48
CA LEU A 209 -2.88 -16.74 -9.88
C LEU A 209 -1.45 -17.33 -9.90
N ILE A 210 -1.32 -18.65 -9.77
CA ILE A 210 -0.06 -19.37 -9.89
C ILE A 210 -0.23 -20.50 -10.90
N ASP A 211 0.64 -20.54 -11.91
CA ASP A 211 0.69 -21.55 -12.96
C ASP A 211 2.11 -22.12 -13.05
N GLU A 212 2.27 -23.44 -12.98
CA GLU A 212 3.56 -24.16 -13.06
C GLU A 212 4.71 -23.58 -12.19
N ASN A 213 4.38 -22.97 -11.04
CA ASN A 213 5.29 -22.23 -10.12
C ASN A 213 5.63 -20.78 -10.48
N ARG A 214 4.84 -20.14 -11.34
CA ARG A 214 4.97 -18.73 -11.69
C ARG A 214 3.69 -17.98 -11.39
N PHE A 215 3.80 -16.76 -10.89
CA PHE A 215 2.65 -15.89 -10.80
C PHE A 215 2.19 -15.51 -12.21
N ILE A 216 0.89 -15.64 -12.48
CA ILE A 216 0.28 -15.06 -13.67
C ILE A 216 -0.16 -13.64 -13.37
N LYS A 217 -0.01 -12.75 -14.36
CA LYS A 217 -0.23 -11.32 -14.18
C LYS A 217 -1.70 -10.99 -13.87
N LEU A 218 -2.61 -11.59 -14.63
CA LEU A 218 -4.04 -11.33 -14.60
C LEU A 218 -4.80 -12.61 -14.96
N ALA A 219 -5.70 -13.07 -14.09
CA ALA A 219 -6.65 -14.14 -14.43
C ALA A 219 -8.00 -13.56 -14.90
N ASN A 220 -8.68 -14.30 -15.77
CA ASN A 220 -9.98 -13.94 -16.34
C ASN A 220 -10.03 -12.52 -16.92
N HIS A 221 -9.21 -12.25 -17.94
CA HIS A 221 -9.41 -11.10 -18.81
C HIS A 221 -10.68 -11.34 -19.64
N LYS A 222 -11.86 -11.20 -19.03
CA LYS A 222 -13.08 -10.96 -19.79
C LYS A 222 -12.83 -9.64 -20.50
N LYS A 223 -12.79 -9.69 -21.83
CA LYS A 223 -12.90 -8.50 -22.68
C LYS A 223 -14.19 -7.80 -22.24
N ILE A 224 -14.06 -6.71 -21.50
CA ILE A 224 -15.15 -5.75 -21.31
C ILE A 224 -15.28 -4.97 -22.63
#